data_AF-A0A2S1SEP8-F1
#
_entry.id   AF-A0A2S1SEP8-F1
#
_cell.length_a   1.000
_cell.length_b   1.000
_cell.length_c   1.000
_cell.angle_alpha   90.00
_cell.angle_beta   90.00
_cell.angle_gamma   90.00
#
_symmetry.space_group_name_H-M   'P 1'
#
loop_
_entity.id
_entity.type
_entity.pdbx_description
1 polymer ?
#
loop_
_entity_poly.entity_id
_entity_poly.type
_entity_poly.pdbx_seq_one_letter_code
_entity_poly.pdbx_strand_id
1 'polypeptide(L)'
;MNSTLNKVMLIGHLGDEVKMHYFKADSCIGRFPLATNETYINKETGEKVTSTEWHNIVVRNKAAELCEKYLSKGDKIYIEGRIKSRQWQAEDGSTKYTTEIQAVDFTFLSTKKESEVNRNHPGESRSSGYEQQAAPENDLPF
;
A
#
# COMPACT_ATOMS: atom_id res chain seq x y z
N MET A 1 -21.82 -19.13 20.54
CA MET A 1 -21.44 -17.72 20.37
C MET A 1 -19.94 -17.69 20.12
N ASN A 2 -19.50 -17.18 18.97
CA ASN A 2 -18.07 -16.94 18.72
C ASN A 2 -17.80 -15.50 19.20
N SER A 3 -17.38 -15.37 20.47
CA SER A 3 -17.45 -14.12 21.23
C SER A 3 -16.19 -13.25 21.16
N THR A 4 -15.35 -13.38 20.13
CA THR A 4 -14.11 -12.60 20.00
C THR A 4 -13.92 -12.10 18.58
N LEU A 5 -13.37 -10.88 18.46
CA LEU A 5 -13.02 -10.24 17.19
C LEU A 5 -11.51 -10.03 17.15
N ASN A 6 -10.87 -10.56 16.11
CA ASN A 6 -9.48 -10.25 15.77
C ASN A 6 -9.47 -9.77 14.32
N LYS A 7 -9.38 -8.45 14.15
CA LYS A 7 -9.36 -7.77 12.86
C LYS A 7 -8.25 -6.71 12.88
N VAL A 8 -7.47 -6.69 11.80
CA VAL A 8 -6.45 -5.69 11.49
C VAL A 8 -6.83 -5.04 10.18
N MET A 9 -6.73 -3.71 10.10
CA MET A 9 -6.88 -2.94 8.87
C MET A 9 -5.69 -2.01 8.76
N LEU A 10 -4.94 -2.09 7.67
CA LEU A 10 -3.74 -1.27 7.44
C LEU A 10 -3.77 -0.69 6.03
N ILE A 11 -3.32 0.55 5.90
CA ILE A 11 -2.90 1.14 4.63
C ILE A 11 -1.46 1.55 4.80
N GLY A 12 -0.58 1.03 3.95
CA GLY A 12 0.85 1.28 4.07
C GLY A 12 1.60 1.04 2.78
N HIS A 13 2.92 1.15 2.87
CA HIS A 13 3.83 0.93 1.76
C HIS A 13 4.69 -0.32 1.98
N LEU A 14 4.90 -1.10 0.92
CA LEU A 14 5.80 -2.25 0.98
C LEU A 14 7.24 -1.77 1.23
N GLY A 15 7.89 -2.30 2.26
CA GLY A 15 9.31 -2.01 2.55
C GLY A 15 10.29 -2.81 1.71
N ASP A 16 9.85 -3.97 1.22
CA ASP A 16 10.64 -4.92 0.44
C ASP A 16 9.72 -5.69 -0.53
N GLU A 17 10.32 -6.40 -1.47
CA GLU A 17 9.62 -7.26 -2.41
C GLU A 17 8.93 -8.44 -1.69
N VAL A 18 7.90 -9.01 -2.32
CA VAL A 18 7.16 -10.16 -1.77
C VAL A 18 8.03 -11.42 -1.80
N LYS A 19 8.45 -11.89 -0.63
CA LYS A 19 9.25 -13.12 -0.49
C LYS A 19 8.36 -14.35 -0.53
N MET A 20 8.43 -15.09 -1.64
CA MET A 20 7.65 -16.31 -1.86
C MET A 20 8.35 -17.54 -1.30
N HIS A 21 7.55 -18.43 -0.72
CA HIS A 21 7.97 -19.76 -0.30
C HIS A 21 6.93 -20.79 -0.76
N TYR A 22 7.36 -21.73 -1.59
CA TYR A 22 6.53 -22.79 -2.16
C TYR A 22 6.71 -24.09 -1.37
N PHE A 23 5.61 -24.74 -1.01
CA PHE A 23 5.58 -26.04 -0.35
C PHE A 23 5.16 -27.12 -1.36
N LYS A 24 5.47 -28.39 -1.06
CA LYS A 24 5.32 -29.55 -1.96
C LYS A 24 3.87 -29.90 -2.40
N ALA A 25 2.86 -29.17 -1.93
CA ALA A 25 1.44 -29.51 -2.12
C ALA A 25 0.63 -28.32 -2.66
N ASP A 26 1.15 -27.63 -3.68
CA ASP A 26 0.54 -26.44 -4.31
C ASP A 26 0.14 -25.32 -3.34
N SER A 27 0.77 -25.30 -2.17
CA SER A 27 0.62 -24.22 -1.20
C SER A 27 1.83 -23.33 -1.26
N CYS A 28 1.60 -22.03 -1.26
CA CYS A 28 2.65 -21.03 -1.20
C CYS A 28 2.33 -19.99 -0.14
N ILE A 29 3.36 -19.36 0.39
CA ILE A 29 3.24 -18.24 1.32
C ILE A 29 4.10 -17.10 0.81
N GLY A 30 3.53 -15.91 0.74
CA GLY A 30 4.23 -14.66 0.50
C GLY A 30 4.39 -13.89 1.80
N ARG A 31 5.56 -13.29 2.01
CA ARG A 31 5.84 -12.41 3.15
C ARG A 31 6.47 -11.10 2.70
N PHE A 32 6.01 -10.00 3.27
CA PHE A 32 6.61 -8.69 3.04
C PHE A 32 6.40 -7.78 4.24
N PRO A 33 7.33 -6.85 4.52
CA PRO A 33 7.16 -5.82 5.52
C PRO A 33 6.29 -4.68 4.96
N LEU A 34 5.37 -4.17 5.78
CA LEU A 34 4.52 -3.03 5.47
C LEU A 34 4.80 -1.89 6.46
N ALA A 35 5.19 -0.73 5.94
CA ALA A 35 5.40 0.47 6.73
C ALA A 35 4.10 1.28 6.85
N THR A 36 3.79 1.72 8.07
CA THR A 36 2.80 2.78 8.32
C THR A 36 3.48 3.92 9.08
N ASN A 37 3.21 5.16 8.68
CA ASN A 37 3.83 6.33 9.28
C ASN A 37 2.83 7.11 10.14
N GLU A 38 3.26 7.54 11.31
CA GLU A 38 2.54 8.48 12.15
C GLU A 38 3.39 9.75 12.32
N THR A 39 2.78 10.92 12.16
CA THR A 39 3.46 12.20 12.31
C THR A 39 2.81 13.00 13.42
N TYR A 40 3.60 13.38 14.42
CA TYR A 40 3.14 14.16 15.56
C TYR A 40 4.13 15.28 15.88
N ILE A 41 3.67 16.29 16.62
CA ILE A 41 4.52 17.37 17.11
C ILE A 41 4.90 17.04 18.55
N ASN A 42 6.20 16.96 18.85
CA ASN A 42 6.68 16.78 20.20
C ASN A 42 6.34 18.04 21.02
N LYS A 43 5.60 17.88 22.12
CA LYS A 43 5.11 19.00 22.94
C LYS A 43 6.23 19.70 23.72
N GLU A 44 7.34 19.02 23.99
CA GLU A 44 8.47 19.57 24.75
C GLU A 44 9.43 20.34 23.84
N THR A 45 9.71 19.82 22.64
CA THR A 45 10.69 20.40 21.71
C THR A 45 10.06 21.25 20.61
N GLY A 46 8.75 21.11 20.35
CA GLY A 46 8.05 21.76 19.23
C GLY A 46 8.36 21.16 17.86
N GLU A 47 9.18 20.09 17.80
CA GLU A 47 9.63 19.50 16.54
C GLU A 47 8.60 18.52 15.96
N LYS A 48 8.52 18.48 14.62
CA LYS A 48 7.72 17.50 13.89
C LYS A 48 8.46 16.16 13.84
N VAL A 49 7.95 15.16 14.54
CA VAL A 49 8.50 13.80 14.58
C VAL A 49 7.66 12.88 13.70
N THR A 50 8.33 12.06 12.88
CA THR A 50 7.68 11.00 12.08
C THR A 50 8.15 9.65 12.60
N SER A 51 7.23 8.85 13.13
CA SER A 51 7.47 7.47 13.53
C SER A 51 7.01 6.51 12.44
N THR A 52 7.73 5.41 12.25
CA THR A 52 7.39 4.37 11.27
C THR A 52 7.24 3.03 11.98
N GLU A 53 6.08 2.42 11.84
CA GLU A 53 5.79 1.09 12.38
C GLU A 53 5.86 0.05 11.26
N TRP A 54 6.49 -1.10 11.56
CA TRP A 54 6.77 -2.16 10.60
C TRP A 54 5.95 -3.41 10.88
N HIS A 55 5.10 -3.76 9.93
CA HIS A 55 4.17 -4.89 10.05
C HIS A 55 4.61 -6.03 9.16
N ASN A 56 4.72 -7.24 9.71
CA ASN A 56 5.01 -8.43 8.91
C ASN A 56 3.72 -9.02 8.34
N ILE A 57 3.49 -8.82 7.04
CA ILE A 57 2.30 -9.32 6.35
C ILE A 57 2.56 -10.72 5.79
N VAL A 58 1.60 -11.62 5.98
CA VAL A 58 1.62 -12.99 5.46
C VAL A 58 0.38 -13.21 4.60
N VAL A 59 0.62 -13.48 3.32
CA VAL A 59 -0.39 -13.86 2.32
C VAL A 59 -0.20 -15.31 1.89
N ARG A 60 -1.27 -16.00 1.46
CA ARG A 60 -1.23 -17.44 1.18
C ARG A 60 -1.80 -17.77 -0.20
N ASN A 61 -1.26 -18.82 -0.81
CA ASN A 61 -1.76 -19.41 -2.06
C ASN A 61 -1.92 -18.34 -3.16
N LYS A 62 -3.05 -18.34 -3.86
CA LYS A 62 -3.37 -17.38 -4.93
C LYS A 62 -3.20 -15.91 -4.52
N ALA A 63 -3.46 -15.55 -3.27
CA ALA A 63 -3.21 -14.18 -2.78
C ALA A 63 -1.72 -13.83 -2.77
N ALA A 64 -0.86 -14.80 -2.42
CA ALA A 64 0.58 -14.61 -2.43
C ALA A 64 1.11 -14.41 -3.86
N GLU A 65 0.68 -15.25 -4.80
CA GLU A 65 1.01 -15.12 -6.23
C GLU A 65 0.53 -13.78 -6.81
N LEU A 66 -0.66 -13.33 -6.41
CA LEU A 66 -1.19 -12.03 -6.83
C LEU A 66 -0.34 -10.87 -6.29
N CYS A 67 0.01 -10.92 -5.01
CA CYS A 67 0.89 -9.92 -4.41
C CYS A 67 2.27 -9.90 -5.07
N GLU A 68 2.90 -11.06 -5.31
CA GLU A 68 4.19 -11.14 -6.03
C GLU A 68 4.11 -10.56 -7.45
N LYS A 69 3.03 -10.85 -8.17
CA LYS A 69 2.87 -10.42 -9.56
C LYS A 69 2.63 -8.92 -9.73
N TYR A 70 1.95 -8.29 -8.77
CA TYR A 70 1.43 -6.92 -8.93
C TYR A 70 2.02 -5.91 -7.97
N LEU A 71 2.68 -6.33 -6.90
CA LEU A 71 3.33 -5.43 -5.95
C LEU A 71 4.84 -5.43 -6.14
N SER A 72 5.43 -4.26 -5.96
CA SER A 72 6.85 -4.07 -5.76
C SER A 72 7.12 -3.24 -4.51
N LYS A 73 8.39 -3.16 -4.10
CA LYS A 73 8.82 -2.24 -3.05
C LYS A 73 8.31 -0.82 -3.32
N GLY A 74 7.75 -0.21 -2.28
CA GLY A 74 7.19 1.15 -2.30
C GLY A 74 5.71 1.23 -2.67
N ASP A 75 5.11 0.17 -3.22
CA ASP A 75 3.71 0.19 -3.60
C ASP A 75 2.81 0.31 -2.37
N LYS A 76 1.71 1.06 -2.53
CA LYS A 76 0.69 1.27 -1.52
C LYS A 76 -0.39 0.21 -1.61
N ILE A 77 -0.74 -0.37 -0.47
CA ILE A 77 -1.72 -1.43 -0.36
C ILE A 77 -2.60 -1.24 0.87
N TYR A 78 -3.89 -1.55 0.73
CA TYR A 78 -4.79 -1.80 1.84
C TYR A 78 -4.78 -3.29 2.19
N ILE A 79 -4.67 -3.62 3.47
CA ILE A 79 -4.71 -4.99 4.01
C ILE A 79 -5.80 -5.08 5.08
N GLU A 80 -6.67 -6.08 4.96
CA GLU A 80 -7.49 -6.58 6.06
C GLU A 80 -6.97 -7.96 6.49
N GLY A 81 -6.84 -8.20 7.80
CA GLY A 81 -6.34 -9.47 8.29
C GLY A 81 -6.59 -9.69 9.77
N ARG A 82 -5.76 -10.57 10.35
CA ARG A 82 -5.79 -10.90 11.78
C ARG A 82 -4.38 -11.04 12.32
N ILE A 83 -4.19 -10.66 13.58
CA ILE A 83 -2.92 -10.87 14.28
C ILE A 83 -2.77 -12.36 14.58
N LYS A 84 -1.60 -12.92 14.30
CA LYS A 84 -1.21 -14.26 14.71
C LYS A 84 0.22 -14.25 15.23
N SER A 85 0.39 -14.69 16.47
CA SER A 85 1.71 -14.99 17.01
C SER A 85 2.05 -16.45 16.76
N ARG A 86 3.23 -16.72 16.22
CA ARG A 86 3.79 -18.08 16.12
C ARG A 86 4.97 -18.23 17.08
N GLN A 87 5.02 -19.38 17.74
CA GLN A 87 6.14 -19.79 18.57
C GLN A 87 7.12 -20.60 17.74
N TRP A 88 8.42 -20.39 17.94
CA TRP A 88 9.48 -21.20 17.36
C TRP A 88 10.65 -21.31 18.34
N GLN A 89 11.42 -22.38 18.25
CA GLN A 89 12.64 -22.56 19.04
C GLN A 89 13.83 -22.00 18.27
N ALA A 90 14.61 -21.14 18.91
CA ALA A 90 15.88 -20.67 18.37
C ALA A 90 16.99 -21.71 18.58
N GLU A 91 18.12 -21.54 17.90
CA GLU A 91 19.25 -22.49 17.95
C GLU A 91 19.83 -22.63 19.37
N ASP A 92 19.70 -21.60 20.19
CA ASP A 92 20.09 -21.57 21.60
C ASP A 92 19.11 -22.31 22.54
N GLY A 93 18.05 -22.91 21.98
CA GLY A 93 16.99 -23.59 22.74
C GLY A 93 15.95 -22.66 23.37
N SER A 94 16.07 -21.34 23.17
CA SER A 94 15.11 -20.39 23.69
C SER A 94 13.84 -20.30 22.83
N THR A 95 12.69 -20.20 23.50
CA THR A 95 11.41 -20.01 22.82
C THR A 95 11.23 -18.55 22.41
N LYS A 96 11.05 -18.32 21.11
CA LYS A 96 10.78 -17.00 20.53
C LYS A 96 9.36 -16.94 19.97
N TYR A 97 8.80 -15.74 20.00
CA TYR A 97 7.50 -15.43 19.42
C TYR A 97 7.67 -14.44 18.29
N THR A 98 6.97 -14.66 17.19
CA THR A 98 6.88 -13.71 16.09
C THR A 98 5.43 -13.40 15.83
N THR A 99 5.08 -12.13 15.95
CA THR A 99 3.75 -11.61 15.62
C THR A 99 3.71 -11.25 14.14
N GLU A 100 2.74 -11.81 13.44
CA GLU A 100 2.53 -11.63 12.01
C GLU A 100 1.06 -11.26 11.77
N ILE A 101 0.79 -10.60 10.66
CA ILE A 101 -0.57 -10.27 10.22
C ILE A 101 -0.92 -11.20 9.08
N GLN A 102 -1.84 -12.13 9.32
CA GLN A 102 -2.37 -12.98 8.26
C GLN A 102 -3.41 -12.19 7.49
N ALA A 103 -3.07 -11.79 6.27
CA ALA A 103 -3.97 -11.10 5.38
C ALA A 103 -5.11 -12.05 4.97
N VAL A 104 -6.33 -11.54 5.07
CA VAL A 104 -7.57 -12.19 4.65
C VAL A 104 -8.09 -11.55 3.37
N ASP A 105 -7.97 -10.23 3.26
CA ASP A 105 -8.35 -9.45 2.08
C ASP A 105 -7.37 -8.29 1.86
N PHE A 106 -7.30 -7.77 0.65
CA PHE A 106 -6.43 -6.64 0.32
C PHE A 106 -6.86 -5.93 -0.96
N THR A 107 -6.45 -4.67 -1.09
CA THR A 107 -6.68 -3.87 -2.29
C THR A 107 -5.42 -3.13 -2.66
N PHE A 108 -4.99 -3.27 -3.91
CA PHE A 108 -3.87 -2.50 -4.45
C PHE A 108 -4.30 -1.04 -4.62
N LEU A 109 -3.60 -0.12 -3.97
CA LEU A 109 -3.94 1.31 -4.00
C LEU A 109 -3.02 2.13 -4.91
N SER A 110 -1.85 1.61 -5.22
CA SER A 110 -1.01 2.10 -6.30
C SER A 110 -0.38 0.91 -7.00
N THR A 111 -0.65 0.73 -8.28
CA THR A 111 0.08 -0.23 -9.12
C THR A 111 0.88 0.56 -10.15
N LYS A 112 2.17 0.26 -10.31
CA LYS A 112 3.06 0.97 -11.26
C LYS A 112 2.50 1.06 -12.69
N LYS A 113 1.58 0.17 -13.08
CA LYS A 113 0.91 0.18 -14.40
C LYS A 113 0.07 1.42 -14.68
N GLU A 114 -0.44 2.11 -13.67
CA GLU A 114 -1.19 3.35 -13.89
C GLU A 114 -0.26 4.54 -14.19
N SER A 115 1.00 4.46 -13.77
CA SER A 115 2.01 5.52 -13.98
C SER A 115 2.66 5.50 -15.36
N GLU A 116 2.58 4.39 -16.11
CA GLU A 116 3.07 4.33 -17.49
C GLU A 116 2.06 4.88 -18.50
N VAL A 117 0.76 4.73 -18.25
CA VAL A 117 -0.30 5.26 -19.14
C VAL A 117 -0.30 6.80 -19.14
N ASN A 118 0.13 7.44 -18.05
CA ASN A 118 0.12 8.89 -17.92
C ASN A 118 1.44 9.58 -18.34
N ARG A 119 2.45 8.84 -18.82
CA ARG A 119 3.71 9.41 -19.34
C ARG A 119 3.77 9.51 -20.87
N ASN A 120 2.75 9.04 -21.58
CA ASN A 120 2.74 9.00 -23.05
C ASN A 120 1.79 10.00 -23.73
N HIS A 121 1.41 11.10 -23.06
CA HIS A 121 0.92 12.30 -23.76
C HIS A 121 1.99 13.40 -23.69
N PRO A 122 2.88 13.52 -24.69
CA PRO A 122 3.58 14.77 -24.92
C PRO A 122 2.53 15.83 -25.26
N GLY A 123 2.49 16.90 -24.48
CA GLY A 123 1.62 18.05 -24.74
C GLY A 123 1.88 18.62 -26.13
N GLU A 124 0.86 18.58 -26.99
CA GLU A 124 0.82 19.38 -28.20
C GLU A 124 0.44 20.81 -27.79
N SER A 125 1.46 21.61 -27.48
CA SER A 125 1.33 23.05 -27.25
C SER A 125 0.92 23.74 -28.55
N ARG A 126 -0.38 23.78 -28.86
CA ARG A 126 -0.92 24.69 -29.88
C ARG A 126 -1.07 26.08 -29.30
N SER A 127 -0.03 26.87 -29.52
CA SER A 127 -0.09 28.33 -29.55
C SER A 127 -1.12 28.77 -30.60
N SER A 128 -2.33 29.13 -30.18
CA SER A 128 -3.24 29.96 -30.98
C SER A 128 -3.26 31.36 -30.38
N GLY A 129 -2.79 32.32 -31.19
CA GLY A 129 -2.78 33.74 -30.86
C GLY A 129 -4.19 34.27 -30.62
N TYR A 130 -4.32 35.06 -29.57
CA TYR A 130 -5.50 35.89 -29.34
C TYR A 130 -5.44 37.06 -30.32
N GLU A 131 -6.17 36.93 -31.42
CA GLU A 131 -6.52 38.05 -32.28
C GLU A 131 -7.77 38.72 -31.72
N GLN A 132 -7.60 39.98 -31.36
CA GLN A 132 -8.56 40.84 -30.71
C GLN A 132 -9.60 41.28 -31.73
N GLN A 133 -10.86 40.85 -31.59
CA GLN A 133 -11.96 41.33 -32.44
C GLN A 133 -13.11 41.87 -31.59
N ALA A 134 -13.43 43.13 -31.90
CA ALA A 134 -14.35 44.01 -31.19
C ALA A 134 -15.78 43.44 -31.10
N ALA A 135 -16.44 43.75 -29.97
CA ALA A 135 -17.84 43.46 -29.76
C ALA A 135 -18.73 44.27 -30.71
N PRO A 136 -19.79 43.70 -31.29
CA PRO A 136 -20.94 44.47 -31.70
C PRO A 136 -21.88 44.59 -30.50
N GLU A 137 -21.98 45.82 -30.01
CA GLU A 137 -23.17 46.35 -29.33
C GLU A 137 -24.36 46.22 -30.30
N ASN A 138 -25.38 45.46 -29.93
CA ASN A 138 -26.79 45.65 -30.32
C ASN A 138 -27.66 44.62 -29.56
N ASP A 139 -28.39 45.03 -28.53
CA ASP A 139 -29.73 45.65 -28.61
C ASP A 139 -30.83 44.56 -28.73
N LEU A 140 -31.44 44.21 -27.59
CA LEU A 140 -32.67 43.42 -27.54
C LEU A 140 -33.73 44.24 -26.79
N PRO A 141 -34.85 44.58 -27.45
CA PRO A 141 -35.90 45.41 -26.87
C PRO A 141 -36.87 44.57 -26.02
N PHE A 142 -37.20 45.14 -24.85
CA PHE A 142 -38.31 44.87 -23.92
C PHE A 142 -38.55 43.44 -23.43
#